data_AF-A0A7C4DW11-F1
#
_entry.id   AF-A0A7C4DW11-F1
#
_cell.length_a   1.000
_cell.length_b   1.000
_cell.length_c   1.000
_cell.angle_alpha   90.00
_cell.angle_beta   90.00
_cell.angle_gamma   90.00
#
_symmetry.space_group_name_H-M   'P 1'
#
loop_
_entity.id
_entity.type
_entity.pdbx_description
1 polymer ?
#
loop_
_entity_poly.entity_id
_entity_poly.type
_entity_poly.pdbx_seq_one_letter_code
_entity_poly.pdbx_strand_id
1 'polypeptide(L)'
;MVKEKYSVIVKPEDKLVEVRFSSPINFDLMEETLNQLKDYIAKNYRVKIISYVNRSCNYVRAFMLALSLFGNEDRIIFENKARYSKVERKKSKMLVKELKSRGYSAKEISESLNIPLKTIYRWMAEE
;
A
#
# COMPACT_ATOMS: atom_id res chain seq x y z
N MET A 1 12.78 -22.65 -0.51
CA MET A 1 13.07 -21.35 -1.17
C MET A 1 12.68 -20.23 -0.23
N VAL A 2 13.64 -19.49 0.31
CA VAL A 2 13.36 -18.31 1.16
C VAL A 2 12.78 -17.23 0.24
N LYS A 3 11.49 -16.89 0.42
CA LYS A 3 10.92 -15.73 -0.27
C LYS A 3 11.54 -14.48 0.36
N GLU A 4 12.14 -13.62 -0.47
CA GLU A 4 12.57 -12.30 -0.02
C GLU A 4 11.38 -11.54 0.61
N LYS A 5 11.61 -10.99 1.81
CA LYS A 5 10.58 -10.31 2.61
C LYS A 5 10.15 -8.98 1.95
N TYR A 6 11.02 -8.39 1.13
CA TYR A 6 10.77 -7.18 0.36
C TYR A 6 11.68 -7.11 -0.87
N SER A 7 11.30 -6.25 -1.81
CA SER A 7 12.12 -5.88 -2.98
C SER A 7 12.44 -4.38 -2.94
N VAL A 8 13.64 -4.00 -3.36
CA VAL A 8 14.09 -2.60 -3.42
C VAL A 8 14.27 -2.18 -4.87
N ILE A 9 13.70 -1.03 -5.24
CA ILE A 9 13.86 -0.42 -6.57
C ILE A 9 14.41 0.99 -6.35
N VAL A 10 15.60 1.27 -6.87
CA VAL A 10 16.20 2.60 -6.81
C VAL A 10 15.89 3.36 -8.10
N LYS A 11 15.39 4.59 -7.95
CA LYS A 11 15.13 5.54 -9.03
C LYS A 11 16.02 6.77 -8.81
N PRO A 12 17.25 6.77 -9.35
CA PRO A 12 18.23 7.85 -9.13
C PRO A 12 17.72 9.21 -9.62
N GLU A 13 17.05 9.22 -10.77
CA GLU A 13 16.49 10.42 -11.43
C GLU A 13 15.54 11.20 -10.49
N ASP A 14 14.72 10.47 -9.73
CA ASP A 14 13.71 11.03 -8.82
C ASP A 14 14.21 11.22 -7.37
N LYS A 15 15.48 10.85 -7.12
CA LYS A 15 16.03 10.61 -5.77
C LYS A 15 15.05 9.81 -4.90
N LEU A 16 14.55 8.69 -5.44
CA LEU A 16 13.53 7.87 -4.79
C LEU A 16 13.98 6.41 -4.69
N VAL A 17 13.79 5.82 -3.52
CA VAL A 17 13.92 4.37 -3.29
C VAL A 17 12.56 3.81 -2.97
N GLU A 18 12.05 2.89 -3.77
CA GLU A 18 10.82 2.16 -3.49
C GLU A 18 11.12 0.82 -2.83
N VAL A 19 10.52 0.58 -1.67
CA VAL A 19 10.58 -0.70 -0.97
C VAL A 19 9.19 -1.33 -0.98
N ARG A 20 9.06 -2.49 -1.61
CA ARG A 20 7.80 -3.23 -1.68
C ARG A 20 7.87 -4.46 -0.79
N PHE A 21 7.07 -4.49 0.26
CA PHE A 21 6.98 -5.64 1.15
C PHE A 21 5.98 -6.67 0.62
N SER A 22 6.34 -7.94 0.78
CA SER A 22 5.48 -9.07 0.42
C SER A 22 4.48 -9.42 1.52
N SER A 23 4.83 -9.16 2.79
CA SER A 23 4.03 -9.41 4.00
C SER A 23 3.70 -8.12 4.78
N PRO A 24 2.82 -8.18 5.80
CA PRO A 24 2.71 -7.11 6.79
C PRO A 24 4.08 -6.83 7.45
N ILE A 25 4.36 -5.56 7.74
CA ILE A 25 5.62 -5.13 8.34
C ILE A 25 5.45 -5.08 9.87
N ASN A 26 6.46 -5.52 10.62
CA ASN A 26 6.64 -5.26 12.05
C ASN A 26 7.78 -4.24 12.27
N PHE A 27 8.05 -3.87 13.52
CA PHE A 27 9.10 -2.90 13.84
C PHE A 27 10.49 -3.39 13.41
N ASP A 28 10.88 -4.60 13.77
CA ASP A 28 12.23 -5.12 13.51
C ASP A 28 12.57 -5.13 12.01
N LEU A 29 11.61 -5.56 11.19
CA LEU A 29 11.80 -5.57 9.73
C LEU A 29 11.87 -4.15 9.15
N MET A 30 11.12 -3.20 9.72
CA MET A 30 11.21 -1.79 9.34
C MET A 30 12.59 -1.22 9.67
N GLU A 31 13.07 -1.45 10.89
CA GLU A 31 14.37 -1.00 11.35
C GLU A 31 15.50 -1.58 10.50
N GLU A 32 15.49 -2.89 10.26
CA GLU A 32 16.45 -3.58 9.38
C GLU A 32 16.49 -2.93 7.99
N THR A 33 15.30 -2.72 7.41
CA THR A 33 15.17 -2.11 6.07
C THR A 33 15.73 -0.69 6.04
N LEU A 34 15.36 0.15 7.01
CA LEU A 34 15.79 1.55 7.04
C LEU A 34 17.30 1.66 7.29
N ASN A 35 17.87 0.79 8.12
CA ASN A 35 19.31 0.72 8.35
C ASN A 35 20.08 0.36 7.08
N GLN A 36 19.56 -0.53 6.24
CA GLN A 36 20.14 -0.83 4.93
C GLN A 36 20.08 0.37 3.96
N LEU A 37 19.08 1.24 4.12
CA LEU A 37 18.89 2.42 3.26
C LEU A 37 19.50 3.70 3.81
N LYS A 38 20.23 3.64 4.93
CA LYS A 38 20.83 4.80 5.60
C LYS A 38 21.63 5.70 4.65
N ASP A 39 22.40 5.09 3.75
CA ASP A 39 23.27 5.83 2.84
C ASP A 39 22.47 6.61 1.78
N TYR A 40 21.33 6.07 1.36
CA TYR A 40 20.40 6.78 0.47
C TYR A 40 19.72 7.93 1.19
N ILE A 41 19.27 7.70 2.43
CA ILE A 41 18.66 8.74 3.27
C ILE A 41 19.65 9.89 3.50
N ALA A 42 20.90 9.58 3.85
CA ALA A 42 21.98 10.55 4.02
C ALA A 42 22.28 11.34 2.72
N LYS A 43 22.14 10.68 1.55
CA LYS A 43 22.25 11.32 0.22
C LYS A 43 20.97 12.04 -0.23
N ASN A 44 20.05 12.30 0.70
CA ASN A 44 18.83 13.07 0.47
C ASN A 44 17.84 12.38 -0.49
N TYR A 45 17.84 11.04 -0.54
CA TYR A 45 16.79 10.26 -1.21
C TYR A 45 15.52 10.20 -0.36
N ARG A 46 14.36 10.11 -1.02
CA ARG A 46 13.10 9.74 -0.39
C ARG A 46 12.94 8.23 -0.42
N VAL A 47 12.39 7.65 0.62
CA VAL A 47 12.11 6.22 0.69
C VAL A 47 10.59 6.03 0.70
N LYS A 48 10.05 5.45 -0.37
CA LYS A 48 8.64 5.06 -0.45
C LYS A 48 8.49 3.61 -0.02
N ILE A 49 7.79 3.40 1.09
CA ILE A 49 7.49 2.09 1.66
C ILE A 49 6.09 1.67 1.23
N ILE A 50 6.00 0.61 0.43
CA ILE A 50 4.75 0.06 -0.09
C ILE A 50 4.47 -1.26 0.64
N SER A 51 3.45 -1.26 1.51
CA SER A 51 3.03 -2.50 2.17
C SER A 51 1.60 -2.44 2.68
N TYR A 52 1.14 -3.53 3.32
CA TYR A 52 -0.10 -3.53 4.09
C TYR A 52 0.11 -2.86 5.46
N VAL A 53 0.56 -1.59 5.49
CA VAL A 53 0.70 -0.83 6.75
C VAL A 53 -0.68 -0.39 7.23
N ASN A 54 -0.97 -0.68 8.49
CA ASN A 54 -1.97 0.08 9.22
C ASN A 54 -1.33 1.35 9.78
N ARG A 55 -1.64 2.53 9.20
CA ARG A 55 -1.09 3.82 9.68
C ARG A 55 -1.47 4.14 11.14
N SER A 56 -2.44 3.42 11.72
CA SER A 56 -2.77 3.54 13.14
C SER A 56 -1.78 2.83 14.07
N CYS A 57 -0.76 2.15 13.54
CA CYS A 57 0.20 1.44 14.38
C CYS A 57 1.12 2.41 15.14
N ASN A 58 1.32 2.18 16.43
CA ASN A 58 2.03 3.11 17.32
C ASN A 58 3.47 3.39 16.88
N TYR A 59 4.20 2.39 16.39
CA TYR A 59 5.57 2.62 15.93
C TYR A 59 5.63 3.47 14.65
N VAL A 60 4.69 3.29 13.72
CA VAL A 60 4.60 4.14 12.51
C VAL A 60 4.28 5.58 12.93
N ARG A 61 3.36 5.76 13.88
CA ARG A 61 3.04 7.10 14.41
C ARG A 61 4.22 7.75 15.11
N ALA A 62 4.91 7.03 15.98
CA ALA A 62 6.10 7.53 16.68
C ALA A 62 7.21 7.90 15.69
N PHE A 63 7.39 7.08 14.65
CA PHE A 63 8.38 7.33 13.60
C PHE A 63 8.05 8.57 12.77
N MET A 64 6.79 8.70 12.32
CA MET A 64 6.34 9.90 11.59
C MET A 64 6.47 11.17 12.44
N LEU A 65 6.16 11.08 13.74
CA LEU A 65 6.34 12.19 14.68
C LEU A 65 7.83 12.57 14.78
N ALA A 66 8.71 11.59 14.97
CA ALA A 66 10.15 11.84 15.03
C ALA A 66 10.67 12.54 13.78
N LEU A 67 10.26 12.10 12.58
CA LEU A 67 10.62 12.75 11.32
C LEU A 67 10.13 14.21 11.26
N SER A 68 8.90 14.47 11.70
CA SER A 68 8.34 15.83 11.70
C SER A 68 9.05 16.80 12.64
N LEU A 69 9.55 16.31 13.78
CA LEU A 69 10.31 17.13 14.73
C LEU A 69 11.60 17.69 14.12
N PHE A 70 12.12 17.06 13.07
CA PHE A 70 13.34 17.46 12.38
C PHE A 70 13.09 17.94 10.94
N GLY A 71 11.84 18.24 10.56
CA GLY A 71 11.50 18.72 9.21
C GLY A 71 11.78 17.70 8.10
N ASN A 72 11.67 16.41 8.41
CA ASN A 72 11.93 15.30 7.49
C ASN A 72 10.65 14.50 7.15
N GLU A 73 9.49 15.13 7.22
CA GLU A 73 8.17 14.50 7.01
C GLU A 73 8.09 13.73 5.69
N ASP A 74 8.71 14.29 4.64
CA ASP A 74 8.67 13.76 3.27
C ASP A 74 9.80 12.77 2.96
N ARG A 75 10.69 12.48 3.91
CA ARG A 75 11.79 11.54 3.68
C ARG A 75 11.32 10.10 3.57
N ILE A 76 10.28 9.74 4.31
CA ILE A 76 9.74 8.38 4.32
C ILE A 76 8.25 8.42 4.06
N ILE A 77 7.85 7.85 2.92
CA ILE A 77 6.48 7.89 2.40
C ILE A 77 5.87 6.51 2.56
N PHE A 78 4.81 6.39 3.35
CA PHE A 78 4.06 5.15 3.50
C PHE A 78 2.91 5.07 2.51
N GLU A 79 2.94 4.09 1.62
CA GLU A 79 1.86 3.79 0.67
C GLU A 79 1.22 2.43 0.99
N ASN A 80 -0.11 2.42 1.12
CA ASN A 80 -0.82 1.19 1.37
C ASN A 80 -0.92 0.38 0.07
N LYS A 81 -0.49 -0.88 0.10
CA LYS A 81 -0.61 -1.82 -1.01
C LYS A 81 -2.08 -2.11 -1.35
N ALA A 82 -2.99 -2.01 -0.37
CA ALA A 82 -4.41 -2.12 -0.61
C ALA A 82 -4.95 -0.82 -1.24
N ARG A 83 -5.44 -0.92 -2.48
CA ARG A 83 -6.07 0.19 -3.22
C ARG A 83 -7.36 0.72 -2.58
N TYR A 84 -8.03 -0.12 -1.77
CA TYR A 84 -9.26 0.21 -1.07
C TYR A 84 -9.15 -0.27 0.38
N SER A 85 -9.61 0.53 1.33
CA SER A 85 -9.79 0.14 2.72
C SER A 85 -10.80 -1.03 2.85
N LYS A 86 -10.80 -1.70 4.00
CA LYS A 86 -11.81 -2.75 4.28
C LYS A 86 -13.24 -2.21 4.18
N VAL A 87 -13.46 -0.98 4.62
CA VAL A 87 -14.77 -0.31 4.62
C VAL A 87 -15.20 -0.01 3.18
N GLU A 88 -14.34 0.62 2.39
CA GLU A 88 -14.61 0.90 0.97
C GLU A 88 -14.87 -0.40 0.21
N ARG A 89 -14.06 -1.44 0.43
CA ARG A 89 -14.25 -2.74 -0.21
C ARG A 89 -15.59 -3.36 0.14
N LYS A 90 -16.04 -3.26 1.39
CA LYS A 90 -17.35 -3.76 1.83
C LYS A 90 -18.48 -2.99 1.13
N LYS A 91 -18.38 -1.66 1.07
CA LYS A 91 -19.35 -0.80 0.39
C LYS A 91 -19.41 -1.10 -1.12
N SER A 92 -18.26 -1.19 -1.79
CA SER A 92 -18.18 -1.54 -3.21
C SER A 92 -18.75 -2.92 -3.49
N LYS A 93 -18.50 -3.92 -2.63
CA LYS A 93 -19.11 -5.26 -2.76
C LYS A 93 -20.64 -5.20 -2.69
N MET A 94 -21.21 -4.40 -1.78
CA MET A 94 -22.67 -4.22 -1.69
C MET A 94 -23.23 -3.62 -2.98
N LEU A 95 -22.59 -2.57 -3.51
CA LEU A 95 -22.99 -1.94 -4.77
C LEU A 95 -22.90 -2.90 -5.96
N VAL A 96 -21.86 -3.73 -6.02
CA VAL A 96 -21.73 -4.77 -7.05
C VAL A 96 -22.90 -5.76 -6.99
N LYS A 97 -23.32 -6.18 -5.79
CA LYS A 97 -24.47 -7.07 -5.62
C LYS A 97 -25.78 -6.40 -6.03
N GLU A 98 -25.97 -5.14 -5.64
CA GLU A 98 -27.14 -4.35 -6.03
C GLU A 98 -27.24 -4.20 -7.56
N LEU A 99 -26.15 -3.81 -8.23
CA LEU A 99 -26.13 -3.67 -9.69
C LEU A 99 -26.33 -5.02 -10.41
N LYS A 100 -25.72 -6.11 -9.91
CA LYS A 100 -25.96 -7.47 -10.42
C LYS A 100 -27.45 -7.83 -10.32
N SER A 101 -28.08 -7.56 -9.17
CA SER A 101 -29.51 -7.84 -8.97
C SER A 101 -30.44 -7.02 -9.88
N ARG A 102 -29.97 -5.86 -10.35
CA ARG A 102 -30.64 -5.02 -11.35
C ARG A 102 -30.38 -5.44 -12.80
N GLY A 103 -29.61 -6.50 -13.03
CA GLY A 103 -29.34 -7.05 -14.36
C GLY A 103 -28.13 -6.46 -15.08
N TYR A 104 -27.33 -5.61 -14.43
CA TYR A 104 -26.12 -5.07 -15.05
C TYR A 104 -25.05 -6.16 -15.24
N SER A 105 -24.37 -6.11 -16.37
CA SER A 105 -23.25 -7.00 -16.68
C SER A 105 -22.00 -6.66 -15.87
N ALA A 106 -21.11 -7.64 -15.73
CA ALA A 106 -19.83 -7.44 -15.05
C ALA A 106 -18.99 -6.30 -15.67
N LYS A 107 -19.12 -6.07 -16.97
CA LYS A 107 -18.41 -5.00 -17.70
C LYS A 107 -18.94 -3.63 -17.33
N GLU A 108 -20.26 -3.43 -17.35
CA GLU A 108 -20.91 -2.17 -16.96
C GLU A 108 -20.64 -1.82 -15.49
N ILE A 109 -20.61 -2.83 -14.62
CA ILE A 109 -20.29 -2.65 -13.20
C ILE A 109 -18.81 -2.26 -13.02
N SER A 110 -17.92 -2.86 -13.81
CA SER A 110 -16.48 -2.55 -13.78
C SER A 110 -16.21 -1.10 -14.18
N GLU A 111 -16.86 -0.64 -15.25
CA GLU A 111 -16.75 0.73 -15.77
C GLU A 111 -17.36 1.75 -14.80
N SER A 112 -18.59 1.51 -14.33
CA SER A 112 -19.30 2.44 -13.43
C SER A 112 -18.60 2.63 -12.07
N LEU A 113 -18.04 1.56 -11.50
CA LEU A 113 -17.36 1.62 -10.20
C LEU A 113 -15.86 1.88 -10.31
N ASN A 114 -15.30 1.93 -11.52
CA ASN A 114 -13.86 1.96 -11.79
C ASN A 114 -13.09 0.87 -11.01
N ILE A 115 -13.65 -0.34 -11.00
CA ILE A 115 -13.08 -1.52 -10.34
C ILE A 115 -12.65 -2.50 -11.44
N PRO A 116 -11.44 -3.09 -11.40
CA PRO A 116 -10.99 -4.00 -12.45
C PRO A 116 -11.95 -5.17 -12.66
N LEU A 117 -12.25 -5.48 -13.93
CA LEU A 117 -13.22 -6.50 -14.32
C LEU A 117 -12.99 -7.87 -13.63
N LYS A 118 -11.73 -8.29 -13.50
CA LYS A 118 -11.35 -9.51 -12.75
C LYS A 118 -11.81 -9.48 -11.29
N THR A 119 -11.80 -8.32 -10.66
CA THR A 119 -12.26 -8.13 -9.27
C THR A 119 -13.78 -8.25 -9.18
N ILE A 120 -14.51 -7.71 -10.17
CA ILE A 120 -15.97 -7.84 -10.27
C ILE A 120 -16.36 -9.31 -10.38
N TYR A 121 -15.79 -10.04 -11.34
CA TYR A 121 -16.06 -11.49 -11.50
C TYR A 121 -15.79 -12.26 -10.21
N ARG A 122 -14.65 -12.02 -9.56
CA ARG A 122 -14.33 -12.67 -8.29
C ARG A 122 -15.40 -12.38 -7.22
N TRP A 123 -15.85 -11.14 -7.08
CA TRP A 123 -16.85 -10.80 -6.06
C TRP A 123 -18.25 -11.32 -6.38
N MET A 124 -18.58 -11.48 -7.67
CA MET A 124 -19.84 -12.09 -8.11
C MET A 124 -19.87 -13.61 -7.91
N ALA A 125 -18.71 -14.26 -7.90
CA ALA A 125 -18.55 -15.71 -7.73
C ALA A 125 -18.37 -16.15 -6.26
N GLU A 126 -18.21 -15.20 -5.33
CA GLU A 126 -18.15 -15.46 -3.88
C GLU A 126 -19.57 -15.64 -3.24
N GLU A 127 -20.56 -16.06 -4.04
CA GLU A 127 -21.94 -16.38 -3.60
C GLU A 127 -22.10 -17.87 -3.31
#